data_AF-A0A250FPN7-F1
#
_entry.id   AF-A0A250FPN7-F1
#
_cell.length_a   1.000
_cell.length_b   1.000
_cell.length_c   1.000
_cell.angle_alpha   90.00
_cell.angle_beta   90.00
_cell.angle_gamma   90.00
#
_symmetry.space_group_name_H-M   'P 1'
#
loop_
_entity.id
_entity.type
_entity.pdbx_description
1 polymer ?
#
loop_
_entity_poly.entity_id
_entity_poly.type
_entity_poly.pdbx_seq_one_letter_code
_entity_poly.pdbx_strand_id
1 'polypeptide(L)' 'MEEEEILFVITVADVQHWAEEKLGRRLTYEELQIAKDKLEWGLSEDIDMVYSAIFEEMK' A
#
# COMPACT_ATOMS: atom_id res chain seq x y z
N MET A 1 -13.66 19.09 -9.30
CA MET A 1 -12.26 19.07 -9.82
C MET A 1 -11.22 18.59 -8.79
N GLU A 2 -11.60 18.29 -7.54
CA GLU A 2 -10.91 17.30 -6.67
C GLU A 2 -11.13 15.85 -7.17
N GLU A 3 -11.66 15.69 -8.39
CA GLU A 3 -12.27 14.44 -8.88
C GLU A 3 -11.26 13.45 -9.46
N GLU A 4 -10.03 13.87 -9.75
CA GLU A 4 -8.96 13.01 -10.32
C GLU A 4 -7.84 12.72 -9.30
N GLU A 5 -8.10 12.91 -8.01
CA GLU A 5 -7.06 12.80 -7.00
C GLU A 5 -6.70 11.34 -6.69
N ILE A 6 -5.44 10.98 -6.95
CA ILE A 6 -4.87 9.70 -6.53
C ILE A 6 -4.55 9.81 -5.05
N LEU A 7 -5.31 9.10 -4.22
CA LEU A 7 -5.10 9.13 -2.76
C LEU A 7 -3.84 8.35 -2.35
N PHE A 8 -3.56 7.21 -2.99
CA PHE A 8 -2.32 6.44 -2.81
C PHE A 8 -1.97 5.66 -4.08
N VAL A 9 -0.67 5.51 -4.37
CA VAL A 9 -0.16 4.67 -5.45
C VAL A 9 1.10 3.92 -4.99
N ILE A 10 1.14 2.63 -5.26
CA ILE A 10 2.33 1.78 -5.05
C ILE A 10 2.62 1.09 -6.37
N THR A 11 3.81 1.30 -6.89
CA THR A 11 4.26 0.68 -8.14
C THR A 11 5.01 -0.61 -7.87
N VAL A 12 5.15 -1.46 -8.89
CA VAL A 12 6.03 -2.64 -8.82
C VAL A 12 7.47 -2.23 -8.49
N ALA A 13 7.92 -1.05 -8.93
CA ALA A 13 9.27 -0.57 -8.62
C ALA A 13 9.46 -0.31 -7.12
N ASP A 14 8.46 0.25 -6.46
CA ASP A 14 8.48 0.49 -5.01
C ASP A 14 8.57 -0.83 -4.24
N VAL A 15 7.76 -1.82 -4.61
CA VAL A 15 7.78 -3.15 -3.98
C VAL A 15 9.11 -3.84 -4.21
N GLN A 16 9.67 -3.73 -5.42
CA GLN A 16 10.97 -4.34 -5.74
C GLN A 16 12.13 -3.66 -5.02
N HIS A 17 12.08 -2.35 -4.83
CA HIS A 17 13.07 -1.62 -4.03
C HIS A 17 13.12 -2.16 -2.59
N TRP A 18 11.96 -2.33 -1.96
CA TRP A 18 11.89 -2.89 -0.61
C TRP A 18 12.31 -4.36 -0.55
N ALA A 19 12.01 -5.15 -1.59
CA ALA A 19 12.48 -6.53 -1.67
C ALA A 19 14.01 -6.60 -1.75
N GLU A 20 14.63 -5.75 -2.56
CA GLU A 20 16.09 -5.65 -2.64
C GLU A 20 16.70 -5.23 -1.30
N GLU A 21 16.13 -4.22 -0.63
CA GLU A 21 16.56 -3.74 0.70
C GLU A 21 16.44 -4.81 1.80
N LYS A 22 15.33 -5.57 1.83
CA LYS A 22 15.01 -6.49 2.94
C LYS A 22 15.46 -7.92 2.70
N LEU A 23 15.46 -8.37 1.45
CA LEU A 23 15.74 -9.76 1.07
C LEU A 23 17.03 -9.88 0.26
N GLY A 24 17.65 -8.77 -0.17
CA GLY A 24 18.85 -8.78 -1.02
C GLY A 24 18.60 -9.24 -2.45
N ARG A 25 17.33 -9.35 -2.88
CA ARG A 25 16.95 -9.78 -4.23
C ARG A 25 15.58 -9.23 -4.64
N ARG A 26 15.31 -9.28 -5.95
CA ARG A 26 13.98 -9.01 -6.51
C ARG A 26 13.01 -10.16 -6.27
N LEU A 27 11.72 -9.80 -6.18
CA LEU A 27 10.62 -10.74 -6.14
C LEU A 27 10.33 -11.30 -7.54
N THR A 28 9.94 -12.58 -7.59
CA THR A 28 9.35 -13.19 -8.78
C THR A 28 7.94 -12.64 -9.04
N TYR A 29 7.36 -12.98 -10.20
CA TYR A 29 5.97 -12.62 -10.50
C TYR A 29 4.97 -13.16 -9.46
N GLU A 30 5.15 -14.41 -9.03
CA GLU A 30 4.29 -15.05 -8.02
C GLU A 30 4.42 -14.38 -6.66
N GLU A 31 5.65 -14.04 -6.25
CA GLU A 31 5.91 -13.31 -5.02
C GLU A 31 5.36 -11.87 -5.07
N LEU A 32 5.35 -11.23 -6.24
CA LEU A 32 4.70 -9.94 -6.45
C LEU A 32 3.18 -10.02 -6.28
N GLN A 33 2.54 -11.11 -6.69
CA GLN A 33 1.10 -11.31 -6.44
C GLN A 33 0.83 -11.41 -4.93
N ILE A 34 1.64 -12.18 -4.21
CA ILE A 34 1.53 -12.29 -2.74
C ILE A 34 1.75 -10.93 -2.07
N ALA A 35 2.76 -10.18 -2.51
CA ALA A 35 3.03 -8.84 -1.98
C ALA A 35 1.86 -7.89 -2.24
N LYS A 36 1.25 -7.95 -3.43
CA LYS A 36 0.07 -7.16 -3.78
C LYS A 36 -1.10 -7.48 -2.85
N ASP A 37 -1.46 -8.76 -2.69
CA ASP A 37 -2.58 -9.19 -1.83
C ASP A 37 -2.38 -8.72 -0.37
N LYS A 38 -1.14 -8.79 0.12
CA LYS A 38 -0.80 -8.34 1.48
C LYS A 38 -0.81 -6.82 1.63
N LEU A 39 -0.36 -6.08 0.63
CA LEU A 39 -0.43 -4.62 0.60
C LEU A 39 -1.89 -4.15 0.56
N GLU A 40 -2.74 -4.77 -0.26
CA GLU A 40 -4.17 -4.45 -0.31
C GLU A 40 -4.86 -4.67 1.03
N TRP A 41 -4.61 -5.82 1.69
CA TRP A 41 -5.17 -6.08 3.01
C TRP A 41 -4.66 -5.09 4.07
N GLY A 42 -3.34 -4.89 4.15
CA GLY A 42 -2.75 -4.00 5.14
C GLY A 42 -3.21 -2.55 4.98
N LEU A 43 -3.24 -2.04 3.75
CA LEU A 43 -3.75 -0.70 3.48
C LEU A 43 -5.24 -0.58 3.77
N SER A 44 -6.05 -1.59 3.49
CA SER A 44 -7.50 -1.52 3.75
C SER A 44 -7.81 -1.45 5.26
N GLU A 45 -7.15 -2.28 6.08
CA GLU A 45 -7.37 -2.27 7.53
C GLU A 45 -6.84 -0.98 8.18
N ASP A 46 -5.65 -0.54 7.80
CA ASP A 46 -5.04 0.67 8.38
C ASP A 46 -5.75 1.95 7.90
N ILE A 47 -6.21 2.00 6.64
CA ILE A 47 -6.86 3.21 6.11
C ILE A 47 -8.25 3.42 6.73
N ASP A 48 -8.98 2.35 7.04
CA ASP A 48 -10.25 2.44 7.77
C ASP A 48 -10.03 3.02 9.19
N MET A 49 -8.97 2.59 9.87
CA MET A 49 -8.56 3.15 11.16
C MET A 49 -8.15 4.62 11.03
N VAL A 50 -7.37 4.98 10.00
CA VAL A 50 -6.94 6.36 9.73
C VAL A 50 -8.13 7.27 9.46
N TYR A 51 -9.08 6.85 8.61
CA TYR A 51 -10.30 7.63 8.35
C TYR A 51 -11.17 7.74 9.59
N SER A 52 -11.29 6.68 10.38
CA SER A 52 -12.03 6.73 11.65
C SER A 52 -11.44 7.78 12.60
N ALA A 53 -10.12 7.80 12.77
CA ALA A 53 -9.43 8.81 13.57
C ALA A 53 -9.60 10.23 13.02
N ILE A 54 -9.47 10.42 11.70
CA ILE A 54 -9.67 11.73 11.05
C ILE A 54 -11.10 12.24 11.31
N PHE A 55 -12.11 11.41 11.13
CA PHE A 55 -13.50 11.81 11.29
C PHE A 55 -13.94 11.93 12.76
N GLU A 56 -13.29 11.22 13.69
CA GLU A 56 -13.49 11.41 15.14
C GLU A 56 -13.00 12.79 15.61
N GLU A 57 -11.84 13.25 15.13
CA GLU A 57 -11.28 14.58 15.45
C GLU A 57 -12.06 15.74 14.82
N MET A 58 -12.95 15.46 13.86
CA MET A 58 -13.81 16.44 13.20
C MET A 58 -15.20 16.60 13.85
N LYS A 59 -15.47 15.88 14.95
CA LYS A 59 -16.71 16.03 15.75
C LYS A 59 -16.59 17.10 16.82
#